data_AF-A0A147K7X3-F1
#
_entry.id   AF-A0A147K7X3-F1
#
_cell.length_a   1.000
_cell.length_b   1.000
_cell.length_c   1.000
_cell.angle_alpha   90.00
_cell.angle_beta   90.00
_cell.angle_gamma   90.00
#
_symmetry.space_group_name_H-M   'P 1'
#
loop_
_entity.id
_entity.type
_entity.pdbx_description
1 polymer ?
#
loop_
_entity_poly.entity_id
_entity_poly.type
_entity_poly.pdbx_seq_one_letter_code
_entity_poly.pdbx_strand_id
1 'polypeptide(L)'
;MLKPREFTQNEYEFVSIDDMVPSDHLLRKIDKYIDFSFIIEKVRPYYSEEKGRPSDPLILFKMMFIGYLYGIRSERKLEQEIRMNMAYRWFL
;
A
#
# COMPACT_ATOMS: atom_id res chain seq x y z
N MET A 1 -7.48 10.87 37.78
CA MET A 1 -8.15 9.58 38.03
C MET A 1 -7.92 8.68 36.83
N LEU A 2 -7.40 7.48 37.03
CA LEU A 2 -7.37 6.44 36.01
C LEU A 2 -8.82 6.04 35.71
N LYS A 3 -9.36 6.45 34.56
CA LYS A 3 -10.61 5.90 34.06
C LYS A 3 -10.25 4.74 33.14
N PRO A 4 -10.68 3.50 33.43
CA PRO A 4 -10.55 2.42 32.45
C PRO A 4 -11.31 2.83 31.19
N ARG A 5 -10.67 2.64 30.03
CA ARG A 5 -11.29 2.95 28.74
C ARG A 5 -12.48 2.01 28.56
N GLU A 6 -13.69 2.57 28.45
CA GLU A 6 -14.84 1.78 27.99
C GLU A 6 -14.49 1.23 26.60
N PHE A 7 -14.78 -0.06 26.36
CA PHE A 7 -14.41 -0.71 25.10
C PHE A 7 -15.28 -0.15 23.96
N THR A 8 -14.78 0.90 23.31
CA THR A 8 -15.42 1.60 22.19
C THR A 8 -15.10 0.95 20.84
N GLN A 9 -15.11 -0.39 20.77
CA GLN A 9 -14.64 -1.11 19.59
C GLN A 9 -15.50 -0.86 18.33
N ASN A 10 -16.69 -0.26 18.49
CA ASN A 10 -17.64 0.05 17.42
C ASN A 10 -17.92 1.56 17.25
N GLU A 11 -17.09 2.45 17.81
CA GLU A 11 -17.20 3.89 17.53
C GLU A 11 -16.59 4.20 16.16
N TYR A 12 -17.27 5.06 15.40
CA TYR A 12 -16.79 5.52 14.11
C TYR A 12 -15.90 6.73 14.28
N GLU A 13 -14.64 6.63 13.86
CA GLU A 13 -13.71 7.74 13.78
C GLU A 13 -13.42 8.08 12.31
N PHE A 14 -13.44 9.37 11.98
CA PHE A 14 -13.02 9.87 10.67
C PHE A 14 -11.53 10.21 10.74
N VAL A 15 -10.74 9.51 9.94
CA VAL A 15 -9.28 9.53 10.02
C VAL A 15 -8.69 9.49 8.61
N SER A 16 -7.67 10.30 8.36
CA SER A 16 -6.92 10.26 7.11
C SER A 16 -5.89 9.14 7.17
N ILE A 17 -5.77 8.36 6.08
CA ILE A 17 -4.70 7.36 5.95
C ILE A 17 -3.32 8.02 6.01
N ASP A 18 -3.20 9.25 5.49
CA ASP A 18 -1.95 10.01 5.52
C ASP A 18 -1.51 10.29 6.97
N ASP A 19 -2.43 10.71 7.83
CA ASP A 19 -2.12 11.02 9.24
C ASP A 19 -1.74 9.77 10.05
N MET A 20 -2.13 8.57 9.59
CA MET A 20 -1.81 7.31 10.26
C MET A 20 -0.40 6.80 9.97
N VAL A 21 0.25 7.29 8.92
CA VAL A 21 1.58 6.80 8.52
C VAL A 21 2.64 7.83 8.94
N PRO A 22 3.55 7.47 9.87
CA PRO A 22 4.59 8.38 10.34
C PRO A 22 5.36 9.04 9.19
N SER A 23 5.64 10.34 9.31
CA SER A 23 6.30 11.12 8.26
C SER A 23 7.71 10.60 7.91
N ASP A 24 8.37 9.92 8.85
CA ASP A 24 9.70 9.33 8.71
C ASP A 24 9.68 7.87 8.23
N HIS A 25 8.49 7.29 7.98
CA HIS A 25 8.32 5.92 7.52
C HIS A 25 9.06 5.66 6.21
N LEU A 26 9.67 4.47 6.07
CA LEU A 26 10.50 4.11 4.91
C LEU A 26 9.75 4.26 3.59
N LEU A 27 8.51 3.79 3.51
CA LEU A 27 7.70 3.89 2.29
C LEU A 27 7.42 5.33 1.86
N ARG A 28 7.33 6.30 2.81
CA ARG A 28 7.22 7.72 2.46
C ARG A 28 8.49 8.25 1.85
N LYS A 29 9.66 7.84 2.37
CA LYS A 29 10.95 8.21 1.80
C LYS A 29 11.09 7.65 0.39
N ILE A 30 10.71 6.39 0.18
CA ILE A 30 10.72 5.73 -1.12
C ILE A 30 9.82 6.47 -2.11
N ASP A 31 8.55 6.71 -1.76
CA ASP A 31 7.60 7.39 -2.64
C ASP A 31 8.05 8.82 -2.99
N LYS A 32 8.69 9.52 -2.03
CA LYS A 32 9.28 10.85 -2.27
C LYS A 32 10.43 10.85 -3.26
N TYR A 33 11.28 9.82 -3.25
CA TYR A 33 12.55 9.82 -4.00
C TYR A 33 12.54 8.95 -5.25
N ILE A 34 11.52 8.09 -5.43
CA ILE A 34 11.41 7.20 -6.57
C ILE A 34 10.11 7.50 -7.30
N ASP A 35 10.23 8.07 -8.50
CA ASP A 35 9.13 8.09 -9.45
C ASP A 35 9.02 6.71 -10.12
N PHE A 36 7.88 6.05 -9.96
CA PHE A 36 7.62 4.73 -10.53
C PHE A 36 6.95 4.78 -11.91
N SER A 37 6.73 5.97 -12.49
CA SER A 37 6.14 6.14 -13.82
C SER A 37 6.85 5.32 -14.92
N PHE A 38 8.16 5.12 -14.77
CA PHE A 38 8.97 4.30 -15.69
C PHE A 38 8.50 2.85 -15.79
N ILE A 39 7.79 2.32 -14.78
CA ILE A 39 7.24 0.96 -14.82
C ILE A 39 6.14 0.85 -15.86
N ILE A 40 5.26 1.85 -15.95
CA ILE A 40 4.17 1.88 -16.94
C ILE A 40 4.74 1.79 -18.35
N GLU A 41 5.78 2.58 -18.65
CA GLU A 41 6.42 2.57 -19.97
C GLU A 41 7.11 1.23 -20.28
N LYS A 42 7.69 0.57 -19.27
CA LYS A 42 8.31 -0.75 -19.45
C LYS A 42 7.30 -1.87 -19.70
N VAL A 43 6.14 -1.80 -19.06
CA VAL A 43 5.14 -2.87 -19.15
C VAL A 43 4.14 -2.66 -20.29
N ARG A 44 4.00 -1.43 -20.81
CA ARG A 44 3.06 -1.07 -21.89
C ARG A 44 2.99 -2.10 -23.04
N PRO A 45 4.10 -2.63 -23.59
CA PRO A 45 4.03 -3.59 -24.69
C PRO A 45 3.34 -4.92 -24.36
N TYR A 46 3.20 -5.25 -23.07
CA TYR A 46 2.57 -6.49 -22.60
C TYR A 46 1.09 -6.33 -22.23
N TYR A 47 0.55 -5.11 -22.29
CA TYR A 47 -0.84 -4.80 -21.96
C TYR A 47 -1.58 -4.33 -23.21
N SER A 48 -2.86 -4.66 -23.30
CA SER A 48 -3.73 -4.15 -24.36
C SER A 48 -4.29 -2.79 -23.97
N GLU A 49 -4.22 -1.82 -24.87
CA GLU A 49 -4.80 -0.48 -24.66
C GLU A 49 -6.34 -0.48 -24.79
N GLU A 50 -6.92 -1.46 -25.50
CA GLU A 50 -8.35 -1.46 -25.86
C GLU A 50 -9.14 -2.64 -25.31
N LYS A 51 -8.49 -3.75 -24.93
CA LYS A 51 -9.17 -5.01 -24.60
C LYS A 51 -8.80 -5.51 -23.21
N GLY A 52 -9.78 -6.08 -22.52
CA GLY A 52 -9.59 -6.75 -21.23
C GLY A 52 -10.07 -5.91 -20.04
N ARG A 53 -9.76 -6.39 -18.84
CA ARG A 53 -10.12 -5.71 -17.60
C ARG A 53 -9.12 -4.59 -17.32
N PRO A 54 -9.56 -3.36 -17.04
CA PRO A 54 -8.67 -2.30 -16.58
C PRO A 54 -7.88 -2.77 -15.35
N SER A 55 -6.56 -2.68 -15.44
CA SER A 55 -5.64 -3.05 -14.37
C SER A 55 -4.52 -2.04 -14.30
N ASP A 56 -4.07 -1.72 -13.10
CA ASP A 56 -2.92 -0.85 -12.88
C ASP A 56 -1.68 -1.70 -12.56
N PRO A 57 -0.75 -1.88 -13.53
CA PRO A 57 0.45 -2.66 -13.30
C PRO A 57 1.39 -2.02 -12.28
N LEU A 58 1.29 -0.70 -12.05
CA LEU A 58 2.10 -0.03 -11.05
C LEU A 58 1.74 -0.49 -9.63
N ILE A 59 0.44 -0.66 -9.34
CA ILE A 59 -0.02 -1.19 -8.04
C ILE A 59 0.54 -2.59 -7.81
N LEU A 60 0.43 -3.48 -8.81
CA LEU A 60 0.96 -4.85 -8.68
C LEU A 60 2.48 -4.84 -8.43
N PHE A 61 3.22 -4.00 -9.15
CA PHE A 61 4.65 -3.83 -8.92
C PHE A 61 4.95 -3.34 -7.49
N LYS A 62 4.27 -2.28 -7.03
CA LYS A 62 4.44 -1.76 -5.67
C LYS A 62 4.08 -2.80 -4.60
N MET A 63 3.07 -3.65 -4.82
CA MET A 63 2.76 -4.77 -3.92
C MET A 63 3.95 -5.73 -3.83
N MET A 64 4.48 -6.19 -4.96
CA MET A 64 5.65 -7.09 -4.98
C MET A 64 6.88 -6.42 -4.37
N PHE A 65 7.02 -5.10 -4.56
CA PHE A 65 8.09 -4.30 -3.98
C PHE A 65 8.00 -4.24 -2.44
N ILE A 66 6.79 -4.07 -1.87
CA ILE A 66 6.56 -4.22 -0.43
C ILE A 66 6.96 -5.63 0.02
N GLY A 67 6.52 -6.67 -0.69
CA GLY A 67 6.85 -8.05 -0.36
C GLY A 67 8.36 -8.29 -0.31
N TYR A 68 9.10 -7.72 -1.27
CA TYR A 68 10.55 -7.76 -1.29
C TYR A 68 11.19 -7.00 -0.11
N LEU A 69 10.79 -5.75 0.13
CA LEU A 69 11.36 -4.90 1.19
C LEU A 69 11.19 -5.49 2.59
N TYR A 70 10.04 -6.11 2.85
CA TYR A 70 9.68 -6.62 4.17
C TYR A 70 9.80 -8.16 4.29
N GLY A 71 10.35 -8.82 3.27
CA GLY A 71 10.59 -10.26 3.29
C GLY A 71 9.33 -11.14 3.27
N ILE A 72 8.22 -10.63 2.75
CA ILE A 72 6.96 -11.38 2.61
C ILE A 72 7.02 -12.20 1.32
N ARG A 73 7.30 -13.50 1.46
CA ARG A 73 7.51 -14.40 0.30
C ARG A 73 6.25 -14.97 -0.33
N SER A 74 5.13 -14.96 0.39
CA SER A 74 3.86 -15.47 -0.12
C SER A 74 2.98 -14.31 -0.55
N GLU A 75 2.53 -14.32 -1.79
CA GLU A 75 1.63 -13.31 -2.34
C GLU A 75 0.29 -13.32 -1.61
N ARG A 76 -0.17 -14.49 -1.14
CA ARG A 76 -1.37 -14.62 -0.30
C ARG A 76 -1.19 -13.92 1.04
N LYS A 77 -0.02 -14.08 1.67
CA LYS A 77 0.31 -13.38 2.91
C LYS A 77 0.46 -11.88 2.67
N LEU A 78 1.11 -11.48 1.57
CA LEU A 78 1.26 -10.08 1.18
C LEU A 78 -0.10 -9.40 1.02
N GLU A 79 -1.06 -10.06 0.38
CA GLU A 79 -2.42 -9.55 0.22
C GLU A 79 -3.11 -9.36 1.59
N GLN A 80 -2.96 -10.31 2.51
CA GLN A 80 -3.46 -10.19 3.88
C GLN A 80 -2.79 -9.04 4.65
N GLU A 81 -1.48 -8.89 4.52
CA GLU A 81 -0.71 -7.82 5.16
C GLU A 81 -1.13 -6.44 4.61
N ILE A 82 -1.30 -6.30 3.30
CA ILE A 82 -1.80 -5.06 2.67
C ILE A 82 -3.19 -4.71 3.18
N ARG A 83 -4.06 -5.69 3.43
CA ARG A 83 -5.39 -5.41 3.98
C ARG A 83 -5.34 -4.76 5.37
N MET A 84 -4.36 -5.14 6.18
CA MET A 84 -4.28 -4.80 7.61
C MET A 84 -3.26 -3.69 7.93
N ASN A 85 -2.27 -3.48 7.07
CA ASN A 85 -1.19 -2.54 7.31
C ASN A 85 -1.45 -1.19 6.62
N MET A 86 -1.69 -0.15 7.42
CA MET A 86 -1.98 1.20 6.93
C MET A 86 -0.84 1.81 6.11
N ALA A 87 0.43 1.52 6.44
CA ALA A 87 1.55 2.03 5.68
C ALA A 87 1.65 1.39 4.28
N TYR A 88 1.25 0.12 4.15
CA TYR A 88 1.19 -0.55 2.86
C TYR A 88 0.04 0.00 2.02
N ARG A 89 -1.14 0.22 2.62
CA ARG A 89 -2.28 0.88 1.97
C ARG A 89 -1.97 2.30 1.51
N TRP A 90 -1.23 3.06 2.32
CA TRP A 90 -0.83 4.42 1.99
C TRP A 90 0.13 4.47 0.79
N PHE A 91 1.01 3.48 0.65
CA PHE A 91 2.02 3.45 -0.40
C PHE A 91 1.49 3.00 -1.78
N LEU A 92 0.41 2.21 -1.78
CA LEU A 92 -0.25 1.68 -2.99
C LEU A 92 -1.26 2.69 -3.54
#